data_AF-A0A843CNK8-F1
#
_entry.id   AF-A0A843CNK8-F1
#
_cell.length_a   1.000
_cell.length_b   1.000
_cell.length_c   1.000
_cell.angle_alpha   90.00
_cell.angle_beta   90.00
_cell.angle_gamma   90.00
#
_symmetry.space_group_name_H-M   'P 1'
#
loop_
_entity.id
_entity.type
_entity.pdbx_description
1 polymer ?
#
loop_
_entity_poly.entity_id
_entity_poly.type
_entity_poly.pdbx_seq_one_letter_code
_entity_poly.pdbx_strand_id
1 'polypeptide(L)'
;MEATVKSGSITKTLDILSDVKPGNYYAKIIPTKIGSLLVELKGTLNGVPVNQEIPIEDVESTDVLAFPPSGSSSGQDVGALKNAMSSLQKDIIEIKSKIGNVAGGTSIDLSKAYDFGVFGLALGAAGVILAVIAMVKRK
;
A
#
# COMPACT_ATOMS: atom_id res chain seq x y z
N MET A 1 -22.00 21.30 38.98
CA MET A 1 -22.54 21.32 37.60
C MET A 1 -21.70 20.40 36.74
N GLU A 2 -22.30 19.83 35.71
CA GLU A 2 -21.64 18.92 34.79
C GLU A 2 -21.88 19.39 33.35
N ALA A 3 -20.82 19.43 32.55
CA ALA A 3 -20.91 19.66 31.12
C ALA A 3 -20.29 18.46 30.40
N THR A 4 -20.94 18.01 29.34
CA THR A 4 -20.50 16.87 28.55
C THR A 4 -20.58 17.21 27.07
N VAL A 5 -19.51 16.99 26.32
CA VAL A 5 -19.54 17.10 24.86
C VAL A 5 -19.90 15.75 24.25
N LYS A 6 -20.75 15.76 23.23
CA LYS A 6 -21.22 14.61 22.45
C LYS A 6 -20.75 14.76 21.01
N SER A 7 -20.22 13.68 20.44
CA SER A 7 -19.91 13.53 19.02
C SER A 7 -20.48 12.19 18.56
N GLY A 8 -21.63 12.23 17.86
CA GLY A 8 -22.40 11.02 17.56
C GLY A 8 -22.78 10.27 18.85
N SER A 9 -22.31 9.03 18.98
CA SER A 9 -22.56 8.18 20.17
C SER A 9 -21.48 8.28 21.26
N ILE A 10 -20.44 9.09 21.05
CA ILE A 10 -19.32 9.23 22.00
C ILE A 10 -19.53 10.47 22.85
N THR A 11 -19.35 10.34 24.16
CA THR A 11 -19.47 11.44 25.11
C THR A 11 -18.18 11.63 25.91
N LYS A 12 -17.88 12.87 26.30
CA LYS A 12 -16.74 13.23 27.15
C LYS A 12 -17.11 14.36 28.11
N THR A 13 -16.87 14.16 29.39
CA THR A 13 -17.05 15.21 30.41
C THR A 13 -16.05 16.34 30.21
N LEU A 14 -16.53 17.57 30.37
CA LEU A 14 -15.78 18.81 30.24
C LEU A 14 -15.46 19.38 31.62
N ASP A 15 -14.25 19.91 31.75
CA ASP A 15 -13.85 20.68 32.92
C ASP A 15 -14.26 22.15 32.72
N ILE A 16 -15.21 22.60 33.53
CA ILE A 16 -15.77 23.96 33.44
C ILE A 16 -14.95 24.87 34.33
N LEU A 17 -14.34 25.87 33.72
CA LEU A 17 -13.59 26.92 34.41
C LEU A 17 -14.41 28.21 34.41
N SER A 18 -14.33 28.96 35.51
CA SER A 18 -14.90 30.30 35.63
C SER A 18 -13.96 31.32 35.01
N ASP A 19 -14.50 32.24 34.21
CA ASP A 19 -13.76 33.39 33.69
C ASP A 19 -13.65 34.51 34.75
N VAL A 20 -12.78 35.49 34.51
CA VAL A 20 -12.64 36.71 35.34
C VAL A 20 -13.91 37.56 35.34
N LYS A 21 -14.73 37.44 34.30
CA LYS A 21 -16.04 38.09 34.20
C LYS A 21 -17.10 37.22 34.88
N PRO A 22 -17.81 37.73 35.90
CA PRO A 22 -18.87 36.98 36.57
C PRO A 22 -19.93 36.50 35.58
N GLY A 23 -20.37 35.25 35.72
CA GLY A 23 -21.39 34.64 34.87
C GLY A 23 -20.85 34.00 33.58
N ASN A 24 -19.58 34.17 33.25
CA ASN A 24 -18.95 33.52 32.11
C ASN A 24 -18.21 32.25 32.55
N TYR A 25 -18.43 31.17 31.80
CA TYR A 25 -17.79 29.87 32.00
C TYR A 25 -17.25 29.38 30.67
N TYR A 26 -16.11 28.69 30.71
CA TYR A 26 -15.51 28.10 29.52
C TYR A 26 -14.98 26.71 29.82
N ALA A 27 -14.96 25.86 28.79
CA ALA A 27 -14.34 24.55 28.83
C ALA A 27 -13.53 24.36 27.55
N LYS A 28 -12.34 23.76 27.67
CA LYS A 28 -11.48 23.51 26.52
C LYS A 28 -11.79 22.16 25.88
N ILE A 29 -12.02 22.16 24.58
CA ILE A 29 -12.13 20.96 23.76
C ILE A 29 -11.10 21.01 22.63
N ILE A 30 -10.56 19.84 22.27
CA ILE A 30 -9.71 19.68 21.08
C ILE A 30 -10.38 18.59 20.24
N PRO A 31 -11.17 18.97 19.22
CA PRO A 31 -11.75 18.00 18.31
C PRO A 31 -10.67 17.26 17.52
N THR A 32 -10.87 15.97 17.31
CA THR A 32 -9.95 15.12 16.51
C THR A 32 -10.62 14.51 15.30
N LYS A 33 -11.91 14.80 15.08
CA LYS A 33 -12.71 14.30 13.97
C LYS A 33 -13.61 15.42 13.47
N ILE A 34 -13.82 15.42 12.15
CA ILE A 34 -14.75 16.30 11.45
C ILE A 34 -16.18 15.91 11.84
N GLY A 35 -17.06 16.90 11.91
CA GLY A 35 -18.48 16.72 12.13
C GLY A 35 -19.02 17.55 13.30
N SER A 36 -20.31 17.37 13.55
CA SER A 36 -21.05 18.13 14.55
C SER A 36 -20.74 17.68 15.96
N LEU A 37 -20.70 18.65 16.86
CA LEU A 37 -20.52 18.48 18.29
C LEU A 37 -21.69 19.13 19.02
N LEU A 38 -22.09 18.52 20.13
CA LEU A 38 -23.17 19.03 20.96
C LEU A 38 -22.72 19.03 22.41
N VAL A 39 -22.93 20.14 23.12
CA VAL A 39 -22.60 20.25 24.54
C VAL A 39 -23.88 20.14 25.35
N GLU A 40 -23.94 19.16 26.24
CA GLU A 40 -25.00 18.99 27.22
C GLU A 40 -24.55 19.58 28.56
N LEU A 41 -25.30 20.55 29.07
CA LEU A 41 -25.06 21.21 30.36
C LEU A 41 -26.17 20.84 31.34
N LYS A 42 -25.80 20.14 32.41
CA LYS A 42 -26.71 19.68 33.46
C LYS A 42 -26.26 20.13 34.85
N GLY A 43 -27.19 20.60 35.66
CA GLY A 43 -26.95 20.91 37.08
C GLY A 43 -27.70 22.15 37.54
N THR A 44 -27.08 22.92 38.42
CA THR A 44 -27.69 24.11 39.01
C THR A 44 -26.71 25.28 38.95
N LEU A 45 -27.10 26.37 38.30
CA LEU A 45 -26.39 27.65 38.27
C LEU A 45 -27.08 28.62 39.22
N ASN A 46 -26.42 29.06 40.29
CA ASN A 46 -26.97 30.05 41.24
C ASN A 46 -28.40 29.70 41.74
N GLY A 47 -28.67 28.41 41.99
CA GLY A 47 -30.00 27.93 42.41
C GLY A 47 -30.99 27.65 41.27
N VAL A 48 -30.67 28.02 40.03
CA VAL A 48 -31.49 27.75 38.84
C VAL A 48 -31.09 26.40 38.22
N PRO A 49 -32.01 25.43 38.07
CA PRO A 49 -31.72 24.19 37.39
C PRO A 49 -31.49 24.45 35.90
N VAL A 50 -30.45 23.83 35.35
CA VAL A 50 -30.09 23.91 33.93
C VAL A 50 -29.96 22.50 33.39
N ASN A 51 -30.63 22.24 32.27
CA ASN A 51 -30.53 21.00 31.50
C ASN A 51 -30.72 21.38 30.03
N GLN A 52 -29.63 21.77 29.37
CA GLN A 52 -29.67 22.28 28.00
C GLN A 52 -28.67 21.58 27.11
N GLU A 53 -29.07 21.38 25.86
CA GLU A 53 -28.22 20.94 24.78
C GLU A 53 -27.90 22.14 23.88
N ILE A 54 -26.62 22.41 23.70
CA ILE A 54 -26.08 23.55 22.98
C ILE A 54 -25.30 22.99 21.78
N PRO A 55 -25.81 23.13 20.55
CA PRO A 55 -25.02 22.80 19.37
C PRO A 55 -23.86 23.79 19.26
N ILE A 56 -22.68 23.29 18.91
CA ILE A 56 -21.53 24.14 18.58
C ILE A 56 -21.25 24.05 17.08
N GLU A 57 -20.44 24.98 16.59
CA GLU A 57 -20.00 25.00 15.19
C GLU A 57 -19.39 23.66 14.76
N ASP A 58 -19.69 23.26 13.52
CA ASP A 58 -19.18 22.02 12.95
C ASP A 58 -17.66 22.08 12.79
N VAL A 59 -17.01 20.96 13.09
CA VAL A 59 -15.56 20.83 12.89
C VAL A 59 -15.30 20.47 11.44
N GLU A 60 -14.65 21.35 10.71
CA GLU A 60 -14.27 21.14 9.31
C GLU A 60 -12.82 20.62 9.15
N SER A 61 -12.47 20.13 7.96
CA SER A 61 -11.10 19.73 7.66
C SER A 61 -10.19 20.94 7.51
N THR A 62 -9.01 20.88 8.13
CA THR A 62 -7.93 21.84 7.86
C THR A 62 -7.38 21.75 6.44
N ASP A 63 -7.69 20.67 5.70
CA ASP A 63 -7.30 20.52 4.29
C ASP A 63 -7.88 21.61 3.39
N VAL A 64 -9.03 22.19 3.78
CA VAL A 64 -9.65 23.33 3.10
C VAL A 64 -8.76 24.57 3.18
N LEU A 65 -7.92 24.66 4.21
CA LEU A 65 -7.00 25.76 4.44
C LEU A 65 -5.62 25.56 3.78
N ALA A 66 -5.33 24.36 3.29
CA ALA A 66 -4.03 24.02 2.69
C ALA A 66 -3.98 24.40 1.20
N PHE A 67 -2.83 24.89 0.73
CA PHE A 67 -2.58 25.10 -0.70
C PHE A 67 -1.28 24.42 -1.14
N PRO A 68 -1.33 23.50 -2.13
CA PRO A 68 -2.54 22.98 -2.77
C PRO A 68 -3.40 22.13 -1.80
N PRO A 69 -4.71 21.95 -2.07
CA PRO A 69 -5.59 21.20 -1.19
C PRO A 69 -5.09 19.76 -1.00
N SER A 70 -4.82 19.35 0.24
CA SER A 70 -4.35 18.00 0.59
C SER A 70 -5.49 16.97 0.70
N GLY A 71 -6.75 17.45 0.73
CA GLY A 71 -7.95 16.63 0.96
C GLY A 71 -8.52 15.92 -0.28
N SER A 72 -7.87 16.05 -1.43
CA SER A 72 -8.20 15.30 -2.65
C SER A 72 -6.90 14.73 -3.23
N SER A 73 -6.91 13.43 -3.54
CA SER A 73 -5.89 12.75 -4.35
C SER A 73 -4.44 12.80 -3.85
N SER A 74 -4.10 12.01 -2.83
CA SER A 74 -2.70 11.60 -2.60
C SER A 74 -2.54 10.10 -2.32
N GLY A 75 -3.58 9.40 -1.82
CA GLY A 75 -3.57 7.95 -1.65
C GLY A 75 -3.83 7.14 -2.93
N GLN A 76 -4.67 7.66 -3.84
CA GLN A 76 -4.96 7.00 -5.12
C GLN A 76 -3.76 7.11 -6.09
N ASP A 77 -3.06 8.24 -6.05
CA ASP A 77 -1.86 8.48 -6.88
C ASP A 77 -0.70 7.60 -6.46
N VAL A 78 -0.50 7.34 -5.16
CA VAL A 78 0.56 6.43 -4.69
C VAL A 78 0.25 4.97 -5.06
N GLY A 79 -1.02 4.56 -5.05
CA GLY A 79 -1.44 3.24 -5.52
C GLY A 79 -1.24 3.06 -7.02
N ALA A 80 -1.68 4.04 -7.83
CA ALA A 80 -1.45 4.08 -9.27
C ALA A 80 0.04 4.13 -9.62
N LEU A 81 0.83 4.93 -8.89
CA LEU A 81 2.27 5.03 -9.04
C LEU A 81 2.98 3.72 -8.68
N LYS A 82 2.57 3.06 -7.59
CA LYS A 82 3.11 1.75 -7.20
C LYS A 82 2.81 0.69 -8.26
N ASN A 83 1.62 0.71 -8.85
CA ASN A 83 1.24 -0.19 -9.93
C ASN A 83 2.03 0.11 -11.21
N ALA A 84 2.18 1.39 -11.58
CA ALA A 84 2.97 1.82 -12.74
C ALA A 84 4.46 1.47 -12.58
N MET A 85 5.02 1.68 -11.39
CA MET A 85 6.41 1.31 -11.07
C MET A 85 6.59 -0.21 -11.08
N SER A 86 5.62 -0.98 -10.55
CA SER A 86 5.64 -2.44 -10.62
C SER A 86 5.57 -2.94 -12.07
N SER A 87 4.80 -2.28 -12.93
CA SER A 87 4.74 -2.57 -14.37
C SER A 87 6.08 -2.30 -15.04
N LEU A 88 6.67 -1.11 -14.81
CA LEU A 88 7.99 -0.74 -15.32
C LEU A 88 9.07 -1.74 -14.88
N GLN A 89 9.05 -2.17 -13.62
CA GLN A 89 9.98 -3.20 -13.14
C GLN A 89 9.82 -4.54 -13.87
N LYS A 90 8.58 -4.98 -14.11
CA LYS A 90 8.31 -6.19 -14.90
C LYS A 90 8.79 -6.04 -16.34
N ASP A 91 8.49 -4.91 -16.97
CA ASP A 91 8.90 -4.63 -18.35
C ASP A 91 10.43 -4.62 -18.47
N ILE A 92 11.15 -4.03 -17.50
CA ILE A 92 12.62 -4.03 -17.47
C ILE A 92 13.18 -5.45 -17.30
N ILE A 93 12.56 -6.29 -16.44
CA ILE A 93 12.98 -7.69 -16.27
C ILE A 93 12.71 -8.49 -17.54
N GLU A 94 11.56 -8.28 -18.18
CA GLU A 94 11.19 -8.97 -19.42
C GLU A 94 12.09 -8.53 -20.58
N ILE A 95 12.41 -7.23 -20.71
CA ILE A 95 13.37 -6.69 -21.67
C ILE A 95 14.76 -7.27 -21.40
N LYS A 96 15.21 -7.33 -20.14
CA LYS A 96 16.50 -7.93 -19.78
C LYS A 96 16.56 -9.43 -20.06
N SER A 97 15.44 -10.13 -19.89
CA SER A 97 15.29 -11.55 -20.24
C SER A 97 15.35 -11.73 -21.76
N LYS A 98 14.58 -10.97 -22.53
CA LYS A 98 14.56 -11.03 -24.00
C LYS A 98 15.88 -10.59 -24.61
N ILE A 99 16.52 -9.53 -24.11
CA ILE A 99 17.85 -9.08 -24.54
C ILE A 99 18.92 -10.07 -24.08
N GLY A 100 18.81 -10.66 -22.88
CA GLY A 100 19.68 -11.75 -22.44
C GLY A 100 19.60 -12.96 -23.37
N ASN A 101 18.39 -13.26 -23.89
CA ASN A 101 18.16 -14.29 -24.89
C ASN A 101 18.64 -13.91 -26.30
N VAL A 102 18.63 -12.62 -26.66
CA VAL A 102 19.08 -12.12 -27.98
C VAL A 102 20.61 -11.92 -28.02
N ALA A 103 21.23 -11.48 -26.93
CA ALA A 103 22.69 -11.43 -26.78
C ALA A 103 23.28 -12.83 -26.52
N GLY A 104 22.45 -13.76 -26.03
CA GLY A 104 22.77 -15.17 -25.78
C GLY A 104 22.28 -16.12 -26.88
N GLY A 105 22.24 -15.70 -28.15
CA GLY A 105 21.94 -16.54 -29.32
C GLY A 105 22.89 -17.73 -29.56
N THR A 106 23.55 -18.22 -28.52
CA THR A 106 24.35 -19.45 -28.46
C THR A 106 24.21 -20.14 -27.09
N SER A 107 23.02 -20.17 -26.49
CA SER A 107 22.73 -21.21 -25.50
C SER A 107 22.52 -22.55 -26.22
N ILE A 108 23.56 -23.01 -26.93
CA ILE A 108 23.71 -24.42 -27.23
C ILE A 108 23.79 -25.06 -25.85
N ASP A 109 22.76 -25.83 -25.51
CA ASP A 109 22.70 -26.62 -24.28
C ASP A 109 23.90 -27.58 -24.34
N LEU A 110 25.05 -27.13 -23.80
CA LEU A 110 26.38 -27.68 -24.10
C LEU A 110 26.45 -29.14 -23.68
N SER A 111 25.69 -29.52 -22.65
CA SER A 111 25.45 -30.90 -22.27
C SER A 111 24.76 -31.71 -23.36
N LYS A 112 23.68 -31.21 -23.98
CA LYS A 112 23.01 -31.92 -25.07
C LYS A 112 23.85 -31.98 -26.35
N ALA A 113 24.62 -30.94 -26.65
CA ALA A 113 25.53 -30.94 -27.79
C ALA A 113 26.70 -31.91 -27.58
N TYR A 114 27.22 -32.00 -26.34
CA TYR A 114 28.23 -32.97 -25.96
C TYR A 114 27.70 -34.40 -26.08
N ASP A 115 26.51 -34.68 -25.53
CA ASP A 115 25.88 -36.01 -25.60
C ASP A 115 25.60 -36.43 -27.06
N PHE A 116 25.15 -35.50 -27.90
CA PHE A 116 24.95 -35.76 -29.33
C PHE A 116 26.28 -36.01 -30.07
N GLY A 117 27.33 -35.25 -29.75
CA GLY A 117 28.66 -35.43 -30.31
C GLY A 117 29.27 -36.79 -29.94
N VAL A 118 29.15 -37.18 -28.66
CA VAL A 118 29.60 -38.49 -28.17
C VAL A 118 28.81 -39.62 -28.82
N PHE A 119 27.49 -39.47 -28.97
CA PHE A 119 26.65 -40.46 -29.67
C PHE A 119 27.05 -40.63 -31.14
N GLY A 120 27.31 -39.53 -31.85
CA GLY A 120 27.76 -39.56 -33.24
C GLY A 120 29.12 -40.24 -33.41
N LEU A 121 30.08 -39.95 -32.53
CA LEU A 121 31.39 -40.61 -32.52
C LEU A 121 31.28 -42.11 -32.22
N ALA A 122 30.43 -42.50 -31.26
CA ALA A 122 30.20 -43.89 -30.90
C ALA A 122 29.59 -44.69 -32.06
N LEU A 123 28.58 -44.12 -32.75
CA LEU A 123 27.99 -44.72 -33.95
C LEU A 123 29.00 -44.89 -35.08
N GLY A 124 29.84 -43.87 -35.32
CA GLY A 124 30.89 -43.92 -36.33
C GLY A 124 31.90 -45.03 -36.06
N ALA A 125 32.40 -45.11 -34.82
CA ALA A 125 33.34 -46.15 -34.41
C ALA A 125 32.74 -47.55 -34.55
N ALA A 126 31.49 -47.75 -34.10
CA ALA A 126 30.78 -49.02 -34.25
C ALA A 126 30.61 -49.42 -35.72
N GLY A 127 30.28 -48.46 -36.60
CA GLY A 127 30.16 -48.70 -38.04
C GLY A 127 31.46 -49.20 -38.68
N VAL A 128 32.60 -48.60 -38.34
CA VAL A 128 33.91 -49.02 -38.84
C VAL A 128 34.26 -50.43 -38.36
N ILE A 129 34.02 -50.74 -37.08
CA ILE A 129 34.28 -52.08 -36.53
C ILE A 129 33.44 -53.13 -37.26
N LEU A 130 32.15 -52.88 -37.46
CA LEU A 130 31.27 -53.78 -38.20
C LEU A 130 31.73 -53.97 -39.66
N ALA A 131 32.21 -52.90 -40.31
CA ALA A 131 32.74 -52.98 -41.67
C ALA A 131 33.99 -53.88 -41.75
N VAL A 132 34.91 -53.77 -40.78
CA VAL A 132 36.10 -54.63 -40.72
C VAL A 132 35.72 -56.09 -40.49
N ILE A 133 34.81 -56.36 -39.53
CA ILE A 133 34.34 -57.73 -39.27
C ILE A 133 33.67 -58.33 -40.51
N ALA A 134 32.84 -57.55 -41.21
CA ALA A 134 32.20 -57.99 -42.45
C ALA A 134 33.23 -58.30 -43.55
N MET A 135 34.32 -57.54 -43.63
CA MET A 135 35.38 -57.76 -44.62
C MET A 135 36.19 -59.04 -44.31
N VAL A 136 36.47 -59.31 -43.04
CA VAL A 136 37.17 -60.53 -42.60
C VAL A 136 36.31 -61.77 -42.80
N LYS A 137 35.01 -61.71 -42.48
CA LYS A 137 34.08 -62.84 -42.62
C LYS A 137 33.72 -63.18 -44.09
N ARG A 138 34.02 -62.28 -45.03
CA ARG A 138 33.78 -62.48 -46.47
C ARG A 138 34.93 -63.22 -47.18
N LYS A 139 36.08 -63.37 -46.53
CA LYS A 139 37.13 -64.30 -46.97
C LYS A 139 36.89 -65.68 -46.36
#